data_AF-A0A965L9V4-F1
#
_entry.id   AF-A0A965L9V4-F1
#
_cell.length_a   1.000
_cell.length_b   1.000
_cell.length_c   1.000
_cell.angle_alpha   90.00
_cell.angle_beta   90.00
_cell.angle_gamma   90.00
#
_symmetry.space_group_name_H-M   'P 1'
#
loop_
_entity.id
_entity.type
_entity.pdbx_description
1 polymer ?
#
loop_
_entity_poly.entity_id
_entity_poly.type
_entity_poly.pdbx_seq_one_letter_code
_entity_poly.pdbx_strand_id
1 'polypeptide(L)'
;MKEYFNGFLDSLDEELFEVKYDQYRNGRMVVEVEQNPGRKGWKPSGLMVTKARWWVYVFSPQAFIAVEVARLKKYLEINNEIELKEFVPHSNNPTKGYLLFPEDVSKLMSSELYDVVHNKD
;
A
#
# COMPACT_ATOMS: atom_id res chain seq x y z
N MET A 1 -12.00 -14.15 12.94
CA MET A 1 -10.52 -14.34 13.02
C MET A 1 -10.04 -15.48 12.12
N LYS A 2 -10.48 -16.74 12.33
CA LYS A 2 -10.11 -17.88 11.44
C LYS A 2 -10.52 -17.66 9.96
N GLU A 3 -11.68 -17.06 9.74
CA GLU A 3 -12.20 -16.78 8.40
C GLU A 3 -11.34 -15.78 7.62
N TYR A 4 -10.88 -14.69 8.25
CA TYR A 4 -9.97 -13.72 7.64
C TYR A 4 -8.58 -14.31 7.39
N PHE A 5 -8.10 -15.18 8.29
CA PHE A 5 -6.81 -15.85 8.10
C PHE A 5 -6.85 -16.84 6.94
N ASN A 6 -7.92 -17.64 6.82
CA ASN A 6 -8.10 -18.54 5.68
C ASN A 6 -8.21 -17.73 4.37
N GLY A 7 -8.99 -16.64 4.35
CA GLY A 7 -9.08 -15.78 3.17
C GLY A 7 -7.76 -15.10 2.77
N PHE A 8 -6.84 -14.88 3.71
CA PHE A 8 -5.46 -14.47 3.40
C PHE A 8 -4.66 -15.61 2.76
N LEU A 9 -4.75 -16.83 3.29
CA LEU A 9 -4.06 -17.98 2.71
C LEU A 9 -4.58 -18.30 1.30
N ASP A 10 -5.89 -18.28 1.10
CA ASP A 10 -6.51 -18.48 -0.22
C ASP A 10 -6.01 -17.43 -1.23
N SER A 11 -5.79 -16.19 -0.78
CA SER A 11 -5.26 -15.12 -1.64
C SER A 11 -3.78 -15.30 -2.03
N LEU A 12 -3.01 -16.11 -1.29
CA LEU A 12 -1.65 -16.49 -1.69
C LEU A 12 -1.69 -17.46 -2.87
N ASP A 13 -2.66 -18.39 -2.88
CA ASP A 13 -2.83 -19.36 -3.97
C ASP A 13 -3.38 -18.69 -5.24
N GLU A 14 -4.15 -17.60 -5.10
CA GLU A 14 -4.71 -16.82 -6.21
C GLU A 14 -3.78 -15.72 -6.74
N GLU A 15 -2.55 -15.60 -6.22
CA GLU A 15 -1.58 -14.54 -6.58
C GLU A 15 -2.12 -13.11 -6.43
N LEU A 16 -3.10 -12.88 -5.54
CA LEU A 16 -3.75 -11.58 -5.35
C LEU A 16 -2.93 -10.62 -4.45
N PHE A 17 -1.60 -10.67 -4.57
CA PHE A 17 -0.68 -9.86 -3.79
C PHE A 17 0.33 -9.09 -4.65
N GLU A 18 0.67 -7.89 -4.19
CA GLU A 18 1.74 -7.08 -4.76
C GLU A 18 2.85 -6.91 -3.72
N VAL A 19 4.08 -7.32 -4.06
CA VAL A 19 5.24 -7.18 -3.16
C VAL A 19 5.93 -5.85 -3.41
N LYS A 20 6.15 -5.09 -2.35
CA LYS A 20 6.84 -3.79 -2.35
C LYS A 20 8.01 -3.82 -1.39
N TYR A 21 9.06 -3.08 -1.68
CA TYR A 21 10.29 -3.08 -0.88
C TYR A 21 10.62 -1.67 -0.37
N ASP A 22 10.93 -1.57 0.92
CA ASP A 22 11.60 -0.40 1.48
C ASP A 22 13.09 -0.45 1.10
N GLN A 23 13.49 0.43 0.18
CA GLN A 23 14.90 0.55 -0.23
C GLN A 23 15.78 1.10 0.90
N TYR A 24 15.21 1.81 1.87
CA TYR A 24 15.95 2.58 2.88
C TYR A 24 15.92 1.94 4.27
N ARG A 25 15.14 0.87 4.47
CA ARG A 25 15.00 0.13 5.73
C ARG A 25 14.70 1.05 6.93
N ASN A 26 13.83 2.02 6.74
CA ASN A 26 13.53 3.06 7.72
C ASN A 26 12.12 2.94 8.31
N GLY A 27 11.40 1.86 7.98
CA GLY A 27 10.05 1.60 8.50
C GLY A 27 8.98 2.47 7.86
N ARG A 28 9.33 3.25 6.82
CA ARG A 28 8.38 4.08 6.08
C ARG A 28 7.78 3.29 4.93
N MET A 29 6.52 3.56 4.63
CA MET A 29 5.82 2.94 3.52
C MET A 29 5.50 3.99 2.46
N VAL A 30 5.96 3.76 1.23
CA VAL A 30 5.56 4.57 0.07
C VAL A 30 4.30 3.95 -0.54
N VAL A 31 3.25 4.76 -0.62
CA VAL A 31 1.99 4.41 -1.29
C VAL A 31 1.92 5.18 -2.60
N GLU A 32 2.43 4.57 -3.67
CA GLU A 32 2.38 5.16 -5.01
C GLU A 32 0.94 5.18 -5.56
N VAL A 33 0.56 6.29 -6.18
CA VAL A 33 -0.76 6.50 -6.82
C VAL A 33 -0.68 6.99 -8.26
N GLU A 34 0.42 7.63 -8.65
CA GLU A 34 0.66 8.07 -10.03
C GLU A 34 2.12 7.93 -10.43
N GLN A 35 2.36 7.82 -11.74
CA GLN A 35 3.69 7.84 -12.34
C GLN A 35 3.70 8.72 -13.59
N ASN A 36 4.88 9.20 -13.99
CA ASN A 36 5.06 10.00 -15.19
C ASN A 36 6.18 9.45 -16.09
N PRO A 37 5.92 8.34 -16.82
CA PRO A 37 6.95 7.66 -17.57
C PRO A 37 7.45 8.47 -18.75
N GLY A 38 8.76 8.64 -18.83
CA GLY A 38 9.42 9.46 -19.84
C GLY A 38 9.00 10.93 -19.80
N ARG A 39 8.43 11.40 -18.67
CA ARG A 39 7.91 12.76 -18.51
C ARG A 39 6.81 13.16 -19.50
N LYS A 40 6.03 12.19 -19.99
CA LYS A 40 4.98 12.40 -21.02
C LYS A 40 3.59 12.72 -20.46
N GLY A 41 3.43 12.78 -19.14
CA GLY A 41 2.18 13.06 -18.45
C GLY A 41 1.96 12.14 -17.25
N TRP A 42 1.34 12.68 -16.20
CA TRP A 42 0.93 11.90 -15.04
C TRP A 42 -0.19 10.94 -15.40
N LYS A 43 -0.06 9.69 -14.96
CA LYS A 43 -1.10 8.68 -15.12
C LYS A 43 -1.27 7.85 -13.85
N PRO A 44 -2.46 7.27 -13.61
CA PRO A 44 -2.69 6.39 -12.47
C PRO A 44 -1.70 5.21 -12.42
N SER A 45 -1.24 4.89 -11.21
CA SER A 45 -0.41 3.73 -10.90
C SER A 45 -0.62 3.25 -9.46
N GLY A 46 0.08 2.19 -9.06
CA GLY A 46 0.04 1.65 -7.70
C GLY A 46 -1.39 1.47 -7.18
N LEU A 47 -1.71 2.16 -6.07
CA LEU A 47 -2.97 2.00 -5.35
C LEU A 47 -4.21 2.32 -6.21
N MET A 48 -4.06 3.19 -7.22
CA MET A 48 -5.16 3.62 -8.09
C MET A 48 -5.57 2.58 -9.11
N VAL A 49 -4.68 1.65 -9.48
CA VAL A 49 -4.91 0.67 -10.56
C VAL A 49 -4.68 -0.78 -10.14
N THR A 50 -4.12 -1.00 -8.94
CA THR A 50 -3.82 -2.34 -8.46
C THR A 50 -5.10 -3.18 -8.36
N LYS A 51 -4.99 -4.43 -8.82
CA LYS A 51 -6.02 -5.47 -8.65
C LYS A 51 -5.71 -6.40 -7.48
N ALA A 52 -4.56 -6.21 -6.82
CA ALA A 52 -4.17 -6.99 -5.67
C ALA A 52 -5.16 -6.74 -4.53
N ARG A 53 -5.50 -7.81 -3.81
CA ARG A 53 -6.24 -7.71 -2.55
C ARG A 53 -5.32 -7.28 -1.42
N TRP A 54 -4.08 -7.74 -1.45
CA TRP A 54 -3.09 -7.49 -0.41
C TRP A 54 -1.83 -6.84 -0.99
N TRP A 55 -1.25 -5.91 -0.24
CA TRP A 55 0.11 -5.45 -0.46
C TRP A 55 1.01 -6.04 0.62
N VAL A 56 2.09 -6.69 0.20
CA VAL A 56 3.14 -7.19 1.08
C VAL A 56 4.30 -6.21 1.02
N TYR A 57 4.49 -5.43 2.07
CA TYR A 57 5.55 -4.44 2.15
C TYR A 57 6.72 -4.98 2.98
N VAL A 58 7.84 -5.22 2.31
CA VAL A 58 9.06 -5.83 2.86
C VAL A 58 10.01 -4.73 3.32
N PHE A 59 10.25 -4.67 4.64
CA PHE A 59 11.17 -3.71 5.27
C PHE A 59 12.60 -4.24 5.35
N SER A 60 12.75 -5.56 5.48
CA SER A 60 14.04 -6.26 5.43
C SER A 60 13.83 -7.68 4.90
N PRO A 61 14.90 -8.41 4.51
CA PRO A 61 14.74 -9.75 3.94
C PRO A 61 13.97 -10.76 4.83
N GLN A 62 13.85 -10.49 6.14
CA GLN A 62 13.11 -11.33 7.09
C GLN A 62 11.91 -10.62 7.74
N ALA A 63 11.60 -9.38 7.36
CA ALA A 63 10.54 -8.59 7.98
C ALA A 63 9.67 -7.90 6.95
N PHE A 64 8.38 -8.17 7.00
CA PHE A 64 7.37 -7.56 6.15
C PHE A 64 6.07 -7.36 6.91
N ILE A 65 5.19 -6.53 6.34
CA ILE A 65 3.78 -6.44 6.71
C ILE A 65 2.94 -6.81 5.49
N ALA A 66 1.78 -7.42 5.73
CA ALA A 66 0.75 -7.58 4.71
C ALA A 66 -0.42 -6.67 5.09
N VAL A 67 -0.84 -5.79 4.19
CA VAL A 67 -1.96 -4.88 4.40
C VAL A 67 -2.98 -5.06 3.28
N GLU A 68 -4.25 -5.11 3.66
CA GLU A 68 -5.32 -5.20 2.67
C GLU A 68 -5.43 -3.86 1.92
N VAL A 69 -5.55 -3.91 0.60
CA VAL A 69 -5.64 -2.71 -0.24
C VAL A 69 -6.87 -1.88 0.12
N ALA A 70 -8.01 -2.50 0.44
CA ALA A 70 -9.21 -1.77 0.84
C ALA A 70 -9.01 -1.04 2.19
N ARG A 71 -8.35 -1.69 3.16
CA ARG A 71 -7.95 -1.07 4.43
C ARG A 71 -7.02 0.12 4.22
N LEU A 72 -6.02 -0.02 3.35
CA LEU A 72 -5.08 1.06 3.02
C LEU A 72 -5.80 2.25 2.37
N LYS A 73 -6.75 2.01 1.46
CA LYS A 73 -7.59 3.07 0.87
C LYS A 73 -8.40 3.80 1.93
N LYS A 74 -9.07 3.06 2.81
CA LYS A 74 -9.86 3.62 3.93
C LYS A 74 -8.99 4.45 4.87
N TYR A 75 -7.76 4.02 5.14
CA TYR A 75 -6.80 4.80 5.93
C TYR A 75 -6.52 6.17 5.31
N LEU A 76 -6.21 6.22 4.01
CA LEU A 76 -5.89 7.48 3.33
C LEU A 76 -7.11 8.40 3.16
N GLU A 77 -8.31 7.81 3.02
CA GLU A 77 -9.56 8.57 2.97
C GLU A 77 -9.84 9.27 4.30
N ILE A 78 -9.65 8.57 5.43
CA ILE A 78 -9.89 9.11 6.77
C ILE A 78 -8.79 10.11 7.18
N ASN A 79 -7.52 9.81 6.87
CA ASN A 79 -6.38 10.67 7.20
C ASN A 79 -5.96 11.48 5.95
N ASN A 80 -6.90 12.26 5.40
CA ASN A 80 -6.72 12.99 4.14
C ASN A 80 -5.79 14.21 4.23
N GLU A 81 -5.29 14.52 5.42
CA GLU A 81 -4.26 15.52 5.67
C GLU A 81 -2.86 15.08 5.23
N ILE A 82 -2.66 13.78 4.94
CA ILE A 82 -1.37 13.27 4.49
C ILE A 82 -1.09 13.80 3.08
N GLU A 83 -0.06 14.64 2.97
CA GLU A 83 0.29 15.28 1.71
C GLU A 83 0.77 14.28 0.65
N LEU A 84 0.28 14.49 -0.57
CA LEU A 84 0.80 13.81 -1.76
C LEU A 84 2.17 14.37 -2.12
N LYS A 85 3.18 13.51 -2.22
CA LYS A 85 4.57 13.89 -2.50
C LYS A 85 5.01 13.35 -3.86
N GLU A 86 5.89 14.08 -4.53
CA GLU A 86 6.63 13.59 -5.68
C GLU A 86 7.90 12.87 -5.21
N PHE A 87 8.13 11.66 -5.71
CA PHE A 87 9.31 10.85 -5.45
C PHE A 87 10.17 10.80 -6.69
N VAL A 88 11.50 10.74 -6.47
CA VAL A 88 12.52 10.72 -7.53
C VAL A 88 12.22 11.71 -8.68
N PRO A 89 11.95 13.01 -8.38
CA PRO A 89 11.44 14.01 -9.34
C PRO A 89 12.38 14.26 -10.53
N HIS A 90 13.67 13.94 -10.39
CA HIS A 90 14.69 14.11 -11.42
C HIS A 90 14.92 12.85 -12.27
N SER A 91 14.21 11.74 -12.00
CA SER A 91 14.32 10.51 -12.79
C SER A 91 13.56 10.60 -14.11
N ASN A 92 13.71 9.58 -14.96
CA ASN A 92 12.92 9.42 -16.19
C ASN A 92 11.50 8.89 -15.92
N ASN A 93 11.19 8.48 -14.68
CA ASN A 93 9.87 8.00 -14.30
C ASN A 93 9.55 8.45 -12.85
N PRO A 94 9.37 9.76 -12.61
CA PRO A 94 8.99 10.23 -11.29
C PRO A 94 7.60 9.70 -10.93
N THR A 95 7.38 9.51 -9.64
CA THR A 95 6.12 8.98 -9.11
C THR A 95 5.53 9.92 -8.08
N LYS A 96 4.21 9.85 -7.87
CA LYS A 96 3.54 10.52 -6.77
C LYS A 96 2.90 9.50 -5.85
N GLY A 97 2.87 9.83 -4.57
CA GLY A 97 2.34 8.96 -3.56
C GLY A 97 2.30 9.59 -2.18
N TYR A 98 1.79 8.82 -1.23
CA TYR A 98 1.82 9.16 0.18
C TYR A 98 3.05 8.52 0.83
N LEU A 99 3.68 9.24 1.76
CA LEU A 99 4.75 8.69 2.60
C LEU A 99 4.19 8.47 4.00
N LEU A 100 3.98 7.22 4.37
CA LEU A 100 3.57 6.84 5.72
C LEU A 100 4.82 6.67 6.59
N PHE A 101 4.85 7.36 7.72
CA PHE A 101 5.88 7.21 8.74
C PHE A 101 5.63 5.95 9.59
N PRO A 102 6.61 5.47 10.37
CA PRO A 102 6.44 4.27 11.18
C PRO A 102 5.20 4.30 12.09
N GLU A 103 4.86 5.47 12.63
CA GLU A 103 3.67 5.69 13.46
C GLU A 103 2.37 5.54 12.64
N ASP A 104 2.35 6.07 11.41
CA ASP A 104 1.24 5.90 10.48
C ASP A 104 1.06 4.43 10.12
N VAL A 105 2.15 3.72 9.83
CA VAL A 105 2.11 2.28 9.53
C VAL A 105 1.59 1.50 10.73
N SER A 106 2.08 1.80 11.93
CA SER A 106 1.60 1.17 13.16
C SER A 106 0.09 1.38 13.37
N LYS A 107 -0.38 2.62 13.19
CA LYS A 107 -1.80 3.00 13.30
C LYS A 107 -2.66 2.31 12.23
N LEU A 108 -2.20 2.31 10.98
CA LEU A 108 -2.80 1.60 9.85
C LEU A 108 -2.99 0.13 10.18
N MET A 109 -1.99 -0.53 10.79
CA MET A 109 -2.04 -1.96 11.05
C MET A 109 -2.87 -2.35 12.27
N SER A 110 -3.04 -1.46 13.25
CA SER A 110 -3.59 -1.83 14.56
C SER A 110 -4.98 -1.28 14.87
N SER A 111 -5.40 -0.17 14.24
CA SER A 111 -6.66 0.49 14.60
C SER A 111 -7.88 -0.17 13.95
N GLU A 112 -8.91 -0.48 14.75
CA GLU A 112 -10.20 -0.99 14.27
C GLU A 112 -10.94 0.01 13.34
N LEU A 113 -10.58 1.30 13.41
CA LEU A 113 -11.17 2.35 12.56
C LEU A 113 -11.07 2.01 11.07
N TYR A 114 -10.01 1.30 10.68
CA TYR A 114 -9.72 0.94 9.30
C TYR A 114 -10.21 -0.45 8.90
N ASP A 115 -10.95 -1.14 9.77
CA ASP A 115 -11.50 -2.46 9.44
C ASP A 115 -12.46 -2.36 8.26
N VAL A 116 -12.35 -3.33 7.36
CA VAL A 116 -13.18 -3.46 6.16
C VAL A 116 -14.05 -4.70 6.30
N VAL A 117 -15.34 -4.54 6.02
CA VAL A 117 -16.30 -5.65 6.06
C VAL A 117 -16.39 -6.24 4.67
N HIS A 118 -15.90 -7.46 4.51
CA HIS A 118 -16.14 -8.26 3.31
C HIS A 118 -17.48 -8.97 3.49
N ASN A 119 -18.53 -8.48 2.84
CA ASN A 119 -19.73 -9.27 2.70
C ASN A 119 -19.43 -10.41 1.72
N LYS A 120 -19.85 -11.64 2.06
CA LYS A 120 -19.78 -12.76 1.13
C LYS A 120 -20.82 -12.50 0.04
N ASP A 121 -20.34 -12.30 -1.18
CA ASP A 121 -21.13 -12.56 -2.39
C ASP A 121 -21.20 -14.09 -2.61
#